data_AF-A0A9Q3YYF2-F1
#
_entry.id   AF-A0A9Q3YYF2-F1
#
_cell.length_a   1.000
_cell.length_b   1.000
_cell.length_c   1.000
_cell.angle_alpha   90.00
_cell.angle_beta   90.00
_cell.angle_gamma   90.00
#
_symmetry.space_group_name_H-M   'P 1'
#
loop_
_entity.id
_entity.type
_entity.pdbx_description
1 polymer ?
#
loop_
_entity_poly.entity_id
_entity_poly.type
_entity_poly.pdbx_seq_one_letter_code
_entity_poly.pdbx_strand_id
1 'polypeptide(L)'
;MYNSYNSYPNPYLADMYTPYDAYLYPSPMYTSSFCNHFTDESQSSSRHNLEQPTKNYGLIQLKDYGSEPFVVNIDEMTKINSTYRTALWTGKHLQLTLMSIMVGEDIGLEIHPNTDQFIRIEEGQGIVKMGNSKCNLDFQRKVYDDFAIIIPAGKWHNIINTGNKPLKLYSIYAPPEHPHGTVHETKAIAEAAEETHTITM
;
A
#
# COMPACT_ATOMS: atom_id res chain seq x y z
N MET A 1 32.96 12.75 38.89
CA MET A 1 32.18 11.59 39.34
C MET A 1 31.63 10.90 38.11
N TYR A 2 32.28 9.81 37.70
CA TYR A 2 31.81 8.96 36.60
C TYR A 2 30.73 8.01 37.14
N ASN A 3 29.66 7.80 36.38
CA ASN A 3 28.85 6.59 36.48
C ASN A 3 28.51 6.08 35.08
N SER A 4 29.08 4.92 34.81
CA SER A 4 28.89 4.00 33.68
C SER A 4 27.61 3.17 33.84
N TYR A 5 27.17 2.55 32.74
CA TYR A 5 26.43 1.27 32.56
C TYR A 5 25.46 1.42 31.36
N ASN A 6 25.31 0.52 30.40
CA ASN A 6 25.98 -0.76 30.10
C ASN A 6 25.66 -1.10 28.64
N SER A 7 26.66 -1.53 27.86
CA SER A 7 26.47 -2.13 26.54
C SER A 7 26.26 -3.64 26.70
N TYR A 8 25.24 -4.21 26.05
CA TYR A 8 25.08 -5.66 25.95
C TYR A 8 25.23 -6.15 24.50
N PRO A 9 25.79 -7.35 24.31
CA PRO A 9 26.44 -7.76 23.06
C PRO A 9 25.49 -8.39 22.06
N ASN A 10 25.78 -8.13 20.77
CA ASN A 10 25.25 -8.82 19.61
C ASN A 10 26.03 -10.12 19.38
N PRO A 11 25.38 -11.29 19.30
CA PRO A 11 26.05 -12.49 18.85
C PRO A 11 25.44 -13.04 17.55
N TYR A 12 26.35 -13.30 16.60
CA TYR A 12 26.26 -14.17 15.42
C TYR A 12 25.83 -13.53 14.08
N LEU A 13 26.86 -13.07 13.36
CA LEU A 13 27.03 -13.31 11.93
C LEU A 13 27.33 -14.81 11.72
N ALA A 14 26.61 -15.45 10.79
CA ALA A 14 27.12 -16.61 10.05
C ALA A 14 26.47 -16.63 8.67
N ASP A 15 27.32 -16.57 7.64
CA ASP A 15 26.99 -16.73 6.23
C ASP A 15 26.26 -18.05 5.94
N MET A 16 25.24 -18.02 5.07
CA MET A 16 25.01 -19.16 4.16
C MET A 16 24.23 -18.76 2.90
N TYR A 17 24.77 -19.24 1.78
CA TYR A 17 24.34 -19.06 0.41
C TYR A 17 23.19 -20.06 0.05
N THR A 18 22.06 -19.56 -0.45
CA THR A 18 21.03 -20.22 -1.34
C THR A 18 20.25 -21.46 -0.83
N PRO A 19 19.13 -21.90 -1.48
CA PRO A 19 18.28 -21.30 -2.52
C PRO A 19 16.80 -21.16 -2.11
N TYR A 20 16.03 -20.42 -2.92
CA TYR A 20 14.57 -20.28 -2.83
C TYR A 20 13.87 -21.64 -2.95
N ASP A 21 13.05 -22.01 -1.96
CA ASP A 21 12.10 -23.11 -2.02
C ASP A 21 10.66 -22.66 -1.76
N ALA A 22 9.76 -23.37 -2.42
CA ALA A 22 8.39 -23.01 -2.76
C ALA A 22 7.42 -22.88 -1.57
N TYR A 23 6.64 -21.80 -1.54
CA TYR A 23 5.42 -21.72 -0.76
C TYR A 23 4.24 -22.24 -1.58
N LEU A 24 3.94 -23.53 -1.38
CA LEU A 24 2.64 -24.13 -1.67
C LEU A 24 1.62 -23.58 -0.66
N TYR A 25 0.65 -22.79 -1.13
CA TYR A 25 -0.52 -22.41 -0.31
C TYR A 25 -1.66 -23.41 -0.58
N PRO A 26 -2.16 -24.14 0.44
CA PRO A 26 -3.43 -24.84 0.33
C PRO A 26 -4.58 -23.85 0.55
N SER A 27 -5.56 -23.85 -0.36
CA SER A 27 -6.85 -23.16 -0.16
C SER A 27 -7.54 -23.71 1.09
N PRO A 28 -8.06 -22.87 2.01
CA PRO A 28 -8.79 -23.39 3.15
C PRO A 28 -10.20 -23.80 2.72
N MET A 29 -10.45 -25.11 2.69
CA MET A 29 -11.81 -25.62 2.90
C MET A 29 -12.19 -25.34 4.35
N TYR A 30 -13.09 -24.39 4.57
CA TYR A 30 -13.70 -24.20 5.87
C TYR A 30 -14.65 -25.37 6.15
N THR A 31 -14.20 -26.31 6.99
CA THR A 31 -15.09 -27.19 7.72
C THR A 31 -14.86 -27.03 9.21
N SER A 32 -15.96 -27.04 9.94
CA SER A 32 -16.13 -26.56 11.30
C SER A 32 -15.38 -27.34 12.38
N SER A 33 -15.02 -26.58 13.42
CA SER A 33 -14.87 -26.99 14.82
C SER A 33 -13.63 -27.81 15.20
N PHE A 34 -13.06 -27.37 16.33
CA PHE A 34 -12.05 -28.01 17.18
C PHE A 34 -10.57 -27.75 16.85
N CYS A 35 -9.98 -26.79 17.58
CA CYS A 35 -8.60 -26.91 18.02
C CYS A 35 -8.45 -28.23 18.78
N ASN A 36 -7.52 -29.10 18.37
CA ASN A 36 -6.79 -30.02 19.24
C ASN A 36 -5.55 -30.62 18.54
N HIS A 37 -4.45 -30.60 19.28
CA HIS A 37 -3.25 -31.44 19.22
C HIS A 37 -2.51 -31.68 17.89
N PHE A 38 -1.34 -31.03 17.79
CA PHE A 38 -0.23 -31.49 16.95
C PHE A 38 0.43 -32.73 17.58
N THR A 39 0.47 -33.82 16.82
CA THR A 39 1.57 -34.80 16.87
C THR A 39 2.12 -34.94 15.45
N ASP A 40 3.44 -34.77 15.37
CA ASP A 40 4.30 -34.87 14.19
C ASP A 40 4.39 -36.33 13.71
N GLU A 41 4.27 -36.57 12.41
CA GLU A 41 4.87 -37.75 11.77
C GLU A 41 5.04 -37.55 10.26
N SER A 42 6.31 -37.65 9.85
CA SER A 42 6.84 -37.58 8.50
C SER A 42 6.50 -38.81 7.64
N GLN A 43 6.34 -38.64 6.31
CA GLN A 43 6.84 -39.62 5.33
C GLN A 43 6.87 -39.13 3.86
N SER A 44 8.10 -39.02 3.35
CA SER A 44 8.66 -39.50 2.07
C SER A 44 7.92 -39.41 0.71
N SER A 45 8.61 -38.72 -0.22
CA SER A 45 8.90 -39.05 -1.63
C SER A 45 7.81 -39.09 -2.70
N SER A 46 7.97 -38.28 -3.76
CA SER A 46 8.26 -38.74 -5.13
C SER A 46 8.50 -37.57 -6.10
N ARG A 47 9.53 -37.70 -6.93
CA ARG A 47 9.94 -36.75 -7.99
C ARG A 47 8.97 -36.82 -9.17
N HIS A 48 8.37 -35.69 -9.55
CA HIS A 48 7.76 -35.51 -10.87
C HIS A 48 8.29 -34.23 -11.50
N ASN A 49 8.78 -34.35 -12.74
CA ASN A 49 9.11 -33.23 -13.62
C ASN A 49 7.86 -32.35 -13.78
N LEU A 50 7.88 -31.12 -13.27
CA LEU A 50 6.88 -30.11 -13.57
C LEU A 50 7.43 -29.22 -14.70
N GLU A 51 6.76 -29.31 -15.85
CA GLU A 51 6.73 -28.24 -16.83
C GLU A 51 6.35 -26.92 -16.12
N GLN A 52 7.07 -25.85 -16.46
CA GLN A 52 6.90 -24.53 -15.85
C GLN A 52 5.46 -24.03 -16.06
N PRO A 53 4.68 -23.75 -14.98
CA PRO A 53 3.33 -23.23 -15.13
C PRO A 53 3.42 -21.78 -15.63
N THR A 54 2.79 -21.50 -16.75
CA THR A 54 2.53 -20.13 -17.17
C THR A 54 1.73 -19.43 -16.06
N LYS A 55 2.24 -18.29 -15.56
CA LYS A 55 1.64 -17.51 -14.47
C LYS A 55 0.25 -17.00 -14.87
N ASN A 56 -0.78 -17.81 -14.62
CA ASN A 56 -2.17 -17.45 -14.82
C ASN A 56 -2.80 -17.21 -13.45
N TYR A 57 -2.42 -16.08 -12.81
CA TYR A 57 -3.20 -15.55 -11.70
C TYR A 57 -4.55 -15.15 -12.32
N GLY A 58 -5.61 -15.89 -11.99
CA GLY A 58 -6.96 -15.54 -12.43
C GLY A 58 -7.22 -14.05 -12.18
N LEU A 59 -7.66 -13.36 -13.22
CA LEU A 59 -7.85 -11.90 -13.33
C LEU A 59 -8.34 -11.27 -12.01
N ILE A 60 -7.43 -10.80 -11.15
CA ILE A 60 -7.80 -10.01 -9.98
C ILE A 60 -8.36 -8.69 -10.52
N GLN A 61 -9.61 -8.39 -10.18
CA GLN A 61 -10.31 -7.20 -10.65
C GLN A 61 -9.97 -6.01 -9.75
N LEU A 62 -9.74 -4.85 -10.36
CA LEU A 62 -9.62 -3.58 -9.65
C LEU A 62 -11.01 -3.15 -9.16
N LYS A 63 -11.38 -3.57 -7.96
CA LYS A 63 -12.60 -3.17 -7.25
C LYS A 63 -12.31 -3.08 -5.75
N ASP A 64 -13.23 -2.44 -5.03
CA ASP A 64 -13.17 -2.43 -3.57
C ASP A 64 -13.64 -3.79 -3.01
N TYR A 65 -12.77 -4.45 -2.26
CA TYR A 65 -13.03 -5.74 -1.61
C TYR A 65 -13.71 -5.62 -0.24
N GLY A 66 -14.03 -4.39 0.20
CA GLY A 66 -14.73 -4.14 1.46
C GLY A 66 -13.90 -4.53 2.67
N SER A 67 -14.55 -4.95 3.76
CA SER A 67 -13.89 -5.33 5.02
C SER A 67 -13.48 -6.80 5.11
N GLU A 68 -13.47 -7.52 4.00
CA GLU A 68 -13.19 -8.96 3.98
C GLU A 68 -11.69 -9.26 4.12
N PRO A 69 -11.29 -10.44 4.64
CA PRO A 69 -9.90 -10.89 4.60
C PRO A 69 -9.37 -10.87 3.16
N PHE A 70 -8.25 -10.18 2.94
CA PHE A 70 -7.76 -9.89 1.59
C PHE A 70 -6.23 -10.05 1.51
N VAL A 71 -5.78 -10.76 0.48
CA VAL A 71 -4.36 -10.96 0.15
C VAL A 71 -4.19 -10.63 -1.33
N VAL A 72 -3.20 -9.79 -1.65
CA VAL A 72 -2.99 -9.32 -3.01
C VAL A 72 -1.51 -9.01 -3.25
N ASN A 73 -1.06 -9.12 -4.50
CA ASN A 73 0.20 -8.53 -4.91
C ASN A 73 0.00 -7.03 -5.13
N ILE A 74 0.28 -6.23 -4.11
CA ILE A 74 0.00 -4.78 -4.14
C ILE A 74 0.85 -4.05 -5.19
N ASP A 75 2.09 -4.48 -5.41
CA ASP A 75 2.97 -3.90 -6.42
C ASP A 75 2.36 -3.99 -7.83
N GLU A 76 1.93 -5.20 -8.20
CA GLU A 76 1.27 -5.43 -9.49
C GLU A 76 -0.03 -4.62 -9.61
N MET A 77 -0.89 -4.66 -8.58
CA MET A 77 -2.16 -3.93 -8.60
C MET A 77 -1.99 -2.41 -8.74
N THR A 78 -1.01 -1.84 -8.02
CA THR A 78 -0.68 -0.42 -8.11
C THR A 78 -0.17 -0.05 -9.50
N LYS A 79 0.71 -0.88 -10.10
CA LYS A 79 1.29 -0.60 -11.41
C LYS A 79 0.28 -0.73 -12.56
N ILE A 80 -0.64 -1.69 -12.50
CA ILE A 80 -1.68 -1.86 -13.54
C ILE A 80 -2.80 -0.82 -13.44
N ASN A 81 -3.02 -0.22 -12.27
CA ASN A 81 -4.05 0.79 -12.10
C ASN A 81 -3.78 2.00 -13.00
N SER A 82 -4.77 2.39 -13.81
CA SER A 82 -4.68 3.55 -14.70
C SER A 82 -5.59 4.71 -14.28
N THR A 83 -6.40 4.54 -13.25
CA THR A 83 -7.30 5.59 -12.75
C THR A 83 -6.52 6.56 -11.86
N TYR A 84 -7.02 7.79 -11.74
CA TYR A 84 -6.51 8.73 -10.75
C TYR A 84 -6.64 8.18 -9.33
N ARG A 85 -7.80 7.58 -8.98
CA ARG A 85 -8.03 6.94 -7.69
C ARG A 85 -8.98 5.75 -7.82
N THR A 86 -8.60 4.60 -7.28
CA THR A 86 -9.49 3.44 -7.12
C THR A 86 -9.37 2.90 -5.71
N ALA A 87 -10.48 2.83 -4.97
CA ALA A 87 -10.54 2.10 -3.71
C ALA A 87 -10.38 0.60 -3.98
N LEU A 88 -9.37 -0.01 -3.35
CA LEU A 88 -9.11 -1.46 -3.45
C LEU A 88 -9.67 -2.19 -2.22
N TRP A 89 -9.64 -1.55 -1.05
CA TRP A 89 -10.16 -2.15 0.17
C TRP A 89 -10.60 -1.07 1.15
N THR A 90 -11.86 -1.11 1.59
CA THR A 90 -12.41 -0.16 2.57
C THR A 90 -13.01 -0.91 3.75
N GLY A 91 -12.38 -0.79 4.91
CA GLY A 91 -12.88 -1.33 6.18
C GLY A 91 -13.32 -0.23 7.13
N LYS A 92 -13.51 -0.58 8.40
CA LYS A 92 -13.94 0.38 9.43
C LYS A 92 -12.82 1.33 9.90
N HIS A 93 -11.57 0.88 9.83
CA HIS A 93 -10.43 1.56 10.48
C HIS A 93 -9.36 2.02 9.51
N LEU A 94 -9.34 1.47 8.29
CA LEU A 94 -8.42 1.89 7.25
C LEU A 94 -9.05 1.74 5.87
N GLN A 95 -8.53 2.49 4.92
CA GLN A 95 -8.87 2.37 3.51
C GLN A 95 -7.60 2.34 2.68
N LEU A 96 -7.52 1.42 1.72
CA LEU A 96 -6.46 1.29 0.74
C LEU A 96 -6.97 1.75 -0.64
N THR A 97 -6.30 2.73 -1.23
CA THR A 97 -6.56 3.21 -2.59
C THR A 97 -5.32 3.05 -3.47
N LEU A 98 -5.54 2.89 -4.77
CA LEU A 98 -4.53 2.90 -5.81
C LEU A 98 -4.64 4.19 -6.59
N MET A 99 -3.52 4.77 -7.01
CA MET A 99 -3.50 6.01 -7.77
C MET A 99 -2.45 5.97 -8.89
N SER A 100 -2.80 6.62 -10.00
CA SER A 100 -1.90 6.86 -11.13
C SER A 100 -1.92 8.35 -11.45
N ILE A 101 -0.89 9.08 -11.03
CA ILE A 101 -0.77 10.53 -11.26
C ILE A 101 -0.03 10.78 -12.55
N MET A 102 -0.66 11.45 -13.53
CA MET A 102 -0.04 11.62 -14.84
C MET A 102 1.14 12.60 -14.77
N VAL A 103 1.94 12.62 -15.84
CA VAL A 103 3.12 13.47 -15.93
C VAL A 103 2.73 14.95 -15.81
N GLY A 104 3.36 15.66 -14.88
CA GLY A 104 3.08 17.07 -14.62
C GLY A 104 1.82 17.33 -13.79
N GLU A 105 1.03 16.30 -13.47
CA GLU A 105 -0.06 16.39 -12.52
C GLU A 105 0.43 16.27 -11.08
N ASP A 106 -0.45 16.63 -10.16
CA ASP A 106 -0.30 16.41 -8.74
C ASP A 106 -1.54 15.71 -8.18
N ILE A 107 -1.48 15.29 -6.91
CA ILE A 107 -2.68 14.82 -6.20
C ILE A 107 -3.61 16.02 -5.96
N GLY A 108 -3.04 17.15 -5.56
CA GLY A 108 -3.81 18.30 -5.10
C GLY A 108 -3.42 18.65 -3.69
N LEU A 109 -3.65 19.91 -3.31
CA LEU A 109 -3.29 20.39 -1.98
C LEU A 109 -4.42 20.08 -0.99
N GLU A 110 -4.19 19.08 -0.16
CA GLU A 110 -5.18 18.51 0.76
C GLU A 110 -4.75 18.65 2.23
N ILE A 111 -5.69 18.42 3.14
CA ILE A 111 -5.47 18.28 4.59
C ILE A 111 -6.56 17.39 5.18
N HIS A 112 -6.17 16.40 5.98
CA HIS A 112 -7.11 15.58 6.75
C HIS A 112 -6.93 15.84 8.25
N PRO A 113 -7.88 16.50 8.94
CA PRO A 113 -7.70 16.88 10.35
C PRO A 113 -7.60 15.70 11.31
N ASN A 114 -8.20 14.57 10.94
CA ASN A 114 -8.40 13.42 11.84
C ASN A 114 -7.87 12.09 11.28
N THR A 115 -7.21 12.13 10.12
CA THR A 115 -6.77 10.96 9.38
C THR A 115 -5.27 11.02 9.14
N ASP A 116 -4.55 10.02 9.63
CA ASP A 116 -3.18 9.80 9.20
C ASP A 116 -3.21 9.08 7.84
N GLN A 117 -2.23 9.41 6.99
CA GLN A 117 -2.11 8.80 5.68
C GLN A 117 -0.69 8.26 5.46
N PHE A 118 -0.63 7.04 4.95
CA PHE A 118 0.57 6.38 4.47
C PHE A 118 0.51 6.29 2.95
N ILE A 119 1.58 6.63 2.26
CA ILE A 119 1.69 6.46 0.81
C ILE A 119 2.98 5.69 0.50
N ARG A 120 2.91 4.74 -0.43
CA ARG A 120 4.08 4.10 -1.02
C ARG A 120 4.10 4.27 -2.53
N ILE A 121 5.26 4.66 -3.04
CA ILE A 121 5.52 4.76 -4.48
C ILE A 121 6.02 3.42 -4.99
N GLU A 122 5.33 2.83 -5.95
CA GLU A 122 5.74 1.57 -6.62
C GLU A 122 6.40 1.83 -7.98
N GLU A 123 6.14 2.98 -8.60
CA GLU A 123 6.79 3.37 -9.86
C GLU A 123 6.77 4.88 -10.07
N GLY A 124 7.90 5.46 -10.49
CA GLY A 124 7.99 6.85 -10.94
C GLY A 124 8.67 7.76 -9.93
N GLN A 125 8.66 9.06 -10.20
CA GLN A 125 9.34 10.03 -9.35
C GLN A 125 8.50 11.28 -9.13
N GLY A 126 8.60 11.84 -7.93
CA GLY A 126 7.82 12.99 -7.53
C GLY A 126 8.54 13.87 -6.52
N ILE A 127 7.83 14.93 -6.12
CA ILE A 127 8.18 15.74 -4.96
C ILE A 127 6.98 15.73 -4.02
N VAL A 128 7.21 15.32 -2.78
CA VAL A 128 6.25 15.54 -1.69
C VAL A 128 6.51 16.91 -1.07
N LYS A 129 5.43 17.63 -0.76
CA LYS A 129 5.44 18.89 -0.02
C LYS A 129 4.49 18.77 1.16
N MET A 130 4.92 19.15 2.35
CA MET A 130 4.11 19.15 3.57
C MET A 130 4.36 20.37 4.44
N GLY A 131 3.38 20.76 5.25
CA GLY A 131 3.53 21.88 6.17
C GLY A 131 2.35 22.06 7.13
N ASN A 132 2.50 23.01 8.06
CA ASN A 132 1.45 23.36 9.03
C ASN A 132 0.38 24.31 8.46
N SER A 133 0.60 24.92 7.30
CA SER A 133 -0.37 25.82 6.68
C SER A 133 -0.33 25.72 5.16
N LYS A 134 -1.46 26.05 4.53
CA LYS A 134 -1.63 26.04 3.07
C LYS A 134 -0.57 26.88 2.34
N CYS A 135 -0.11 27.96 2.97
CA CYS A 135 0.86 28.90 2.39
C CYS A 135 2.32 28.62 2.80
N ASN A 136 2.59 27.61 3.63
CA ASN A 136 3.94 27.28 4.08
C ASN A 136 4.15 25.76 4.12
N LEU A 137 4.59 25.20 2.98
CA LEU A 137 4.99 23.80 2.82
C LEU A 137 6.53 23.69 2.90
N ASP A 138 7.06 23.82 4.12
CA ASP A 138 8.49 23.89 4.42
C ASP A 138 9.21 22.53 4.35
N PHE A 139 8.47 21.43 4.48
CA PHE A 139 9.00 20.10 4.23
C PHE A 139 8.84 19.74 2.76
N GLN A 140 9.94 19.56 2.05
CA GLN A 140 9.94 19.10 0.65
C GLN A 140 11.00 18.04 0.41
N ARG A 141 10.63 16.93 -0.22
CA ARG A 141 11.56 15.83 -0.54
C ARG A 141 11.26 15.25 -1.91
N LYS A 142 12.31 14.89 -2.65
CA LYS A 142 12.16 14.03 -3.84
C LYS A 142 11.85 12.62 -3.37
N VAL A 143 10.95 11.96 -4.08
CA VAL A 143 10.51 10.59 -3.81
C VAL A 143 10.56 9.78 -5.09
N TYR A 144 10.79 8.48 -4.95
CA TYR A 144 11.03 7.52 -6.04
C TYR A 144 10.37 6.18 -5.69
N ASP A 145 10.42 5.23 -6.62
CA ASP A 145 10.18 3.81 -6.40
C ASP A 145 10.76 3.36 -5.03
N ASP A 146 9.99 2.56 -4.29
CA ASP A 146 10.25 2.06 -2.92
C ASP A 146 10.16 3.08 -1.77
N PHE A 147 9.91 4.36 -2.04
CA PHE A 147 9.78 5.34 -0.96
C PHE A 147 8.41 5.26 -0.30
N ALA A 148 8.40 5.33 1.03
CA ALA A 148 7.21 5.55 1.84
C ALA A 148 7.13 7.02 2.29
N ILE A 149 5.91 7.53 2.39
CA ILE A 149 5.58 8.88 2.83
C ILE A 149 4.56 8.73 3.96
N ILE A 150 4.85 9.32 5.12
CA ILE A 150 3.94 9.37 6.25
C ILE A 150 3.44 10.80 6.37
N ILE A 151 2.12 10.98 6.34
CA ILE A 151 1.45 12.26 6.44
C ILE A 151 0.57 12.24 7.70
N PRO A 152 1.05 12.87 8.79
CA PRO A 152 0.26 12.98 10.01
C PRO A 152 -1.00 13.83 9.81
N ALA A 153 -2.06 13.50 10.55
CA ALA A 153 -3.28 14.28 10.62
C ALA A 153 -2.99 15.77 10.89
N GLY A 154 -3.72 16.63 10.18
CA GLY A 154 -3.60 18.09 10.28
C GLY A 154 -2.44 18.70 9.49
N LYS A 155 -1.68 17.92 8.71
CA LYS A 155 -0.67 18.45 7.78
C LYS A 155 -1.28 18.76 6.43
N TRP A 156 -1.04 19.98 5.95
CA TRP A 156 -1.23 20.30 4.54
C TRP A 156 -0.20 19.54 3.73
N HIS A 157 -0.62 18.89 2.64
CA HIS A 157 0.26 18.07 1.84
C HIS A 157 -0.14 18.05 0.36
N ASN A 158 0.86 17.80 -0.49
CA ASN A 158 0.67 17.54 -1.91
C ASN A 158 1.83 16.67 -2.43
N ILE A 159 1.57 15.85 -3.44
CA ILE A 159 2.58 15.06 -4.15
C ILE A 159 2.46 15.38 -5.64
N ILE A 160 3.57 15.81 -6.22
CA ILE A 160 3.64 16.27 -7.60
C ILE A 160 4.46 15.28 -8.41
N ASN A 161 3.92 14.77 -9.53
CA ASN A 161 4.69 13.94 -10.45
C ASN A 161 5.68 14.83 -11.20
N THR A 162 6.98 14.57 -11.00
CA THR A 162 8.09 15.29 -11.64
C THR A 162 8.89 14.40 -12.59
N GLY A 163 8.36 13.21 -12.90
CA GLY A 163 8.92 12.24 -13.81
C GLY A 163 8.47 12.45 -15.26
N ASN A 164 8.79 11.45 -16.07
CA ASN A 164 8.42 11.36 -17.49
C ASN A 164 7.44 10.21 -17.77
N LYS A 165 6.93 9.56 -16.72
CA LYS A 165 5.91 8.51 -16.77
C LYS A 165 4.91 8.72 -15.63
N PRO A 166 3.73 8.08 -15.65
CA PRO A 166 2.80 8.14 -14.54
C PRO A 166 3.45 7.71 -13.22
N LEU A 167 3.15 8.42 -12.14
CA LEU A 167 3.57 8.06 -10.79
C LEU A 167 2.53 7.08 -10.23
N LYS A 168 2.95 5.84 -10.00
CA LYS A 168 2.13 4.75 -9.46
C LYS A 168 2.36 4.65 -7.97
N LEU A 169 1.28 4.78 -7.21
CA LEU A 169 1.32 4.71 -5.76
C LEU A 169 0.05 4.08 -5.22
N TYR A 170 0.14 3.56 -4.00
CA TYR A 170 -1.04 3.30 -3.19
C TYR A 170 -1.02 4.16 -1.93
N SER A 171 -2.22 4.47 -1.44
CA SER A 171 -2.44 5.24 -0.23
C SER A 171 -3.25 4.42 0.77
N ILE A 172 -2.86 4.49 2.03
CA ILE A 172 -3.61 3.95 3.17
C ILE A 172 -4.03 5.12 4.05
N TYR A 173 -5.33 5.28 4.23
CA TYR A 173 -5.93 6.25 5.13
C TYR A 173 -6.37 5.53 6.41
N ALA A 174 -6.15 6.15 7.58
CA ALA A 174 -6.62 5.64 8.87
C ALA A 174 -7.14 6.79 9.75
N PRO A 175 -8.47 6.94 9.94
CA PRO A 175 -9.58 6.13 9.39
C PRO A 175 -9.81 6.28 7.86
N PRO A 176 -10.74 5.53 7.25
CA PRO A 176 -11.12 5.72 5.84
C PRO A 176 -11.50 7.16 5.49
N GLU A 177 -11.16 7.60 4.28
CA GLU A 177 -11.42 8.98 3.81
C GLU A 177 -12.53 9.04 2.76
N HIS A 178 -12.54 8.09 1.82
CA HIS A 178 -13.48 8.07 0.69
C HIS A 178 -14.59 7.03 0.88
N PRO A 179 -15.75 7.18 0.22
CA PRO A 179 -16.78 6.14 0.19
C PRO A 179 -16.26 4.78 -0.31
N HIS A 180 -16.87 3.70 0.18
CA HIS A 180 -16.60 2.35 -0.33
C HIS A 180 -16.90 2.28 -1.84
N GLY A 181 -15.99 1.67 -2.61
CA GLY A 181 -16.14 1.52 -4.05
C GLY A 181 -15.82 2.76 -4.87
N THR A 182 -15.21 3.80 -4.28
CA THR A 182 -14.78 5.00 -5.00
C THR A 182 -13.87 4.66 -6.18
N VAL A 183 -14.23 5.16 -7.36
CA VAL A 183 -13.39 5.18 -8.56
C VAL A 183 -13.47 6.56 -9.18
N HIS A 184 -12.32 7.23 -9.28
CA HIS A 184 -12.15 8.47 -10.01
C HIS A 184 -11.19 8.19 -11.16
N GLU A 185 -11.71 8.14 -12.38
CA GLU A 185 -10.92 7.83 -13.58
C GLU A 185 -9.87 8.90 -13.84
N THR A 186 -10.19 10.16 -13.56
CA THR A 186 -9.32 11.32 -13.78
C THR A 186 -9.30 12.22 -12.56
N LYS A 187 -8.27 13.08 -12.47
CA LYS A 187 -8.14 14.09 -11.42
C LYS A 187 -9.36 15.03 -11.37
N ALA A 188 -9.83 15.49 -12.52
CA ALA A 188 -10.98 16.40 -12.61
C ALA A 188 -12.26 15.79 -12.01
N ILE A 189 -12.45 14.47 -12.17
CA ILE A 189 -13.58 13.75 -11.55
C ILE A 189 -13.43 13.72 -10.02
N ALA A 190 -12.20 13.52 -9.52
CA ALA A 190 -11.93 13.52 -8.09
C ALA A 190 -12.15 14.90 -7.45
N GLU A 191 -11.62 15.96 -8.06
CA GLU A 191 -11.78 17.35 -7.60
C GLU A 191 -13.27 17.73 -7.55
N ALA A 192 -14.05 17.39 -8.59
CA ALA A 192 -15.49 17.63 -8.61
C ALA A 192 -16.25 16.88 -7.50
N ALA A 193 -15.85 15.64 -7.18
CA ALA A 193 -16.46 14.86 -6.09
C ALA A 193 -16.15 15.46 -4.71
N GLU A 194 -14.92 15.94 -4.48
CA GLU A 194 -14.49 16.54 -3.22
C GLU A 194 -15.15 17.90 -2.96
N GLU A 195 -15.38 18.70 -4.01
CA GLU A 195 -16.15 19.94 -3.92
C GLU A 195 -17.58 19.67 -3.43
N THR A 196 -18.25 18.65 -3.97
CA THR A 196 -19.61 18.30 -3.51
C THR A 196 -19.64 17.85 -2.06
N HIS A 197 -18.63 17.10 -1.59
CA HIS A 197 -18.54 16.64 -0.21
C HIS A 197 -18.40 17.80 0.78
N THR A 198 -17.60 18.81 0.41
CA THR A 198 -17.37 20.01 1.22
C THR A 198 -18.63 20.90 1.30
N ILE A 199 -19.48 20.88 0.28
CA ILE A 199 -20.73 21.68 0.26
C ILE A 199 -21.84 21.01 1.09
N THR A 200 -21.80 19.68 1.27
CA THR A 200 -22.85 18.93 1.98
C THR A 200 -22.61 18.71 3.47
N MET A 201 -21.47 19.13 4.02
CA MET A 201 -21.18 19.15 5.46
C MET A 201 -21.39 20.55 6.05
#